data_AF-A0A2M7CQK9-F1
#
_entry.id   AF-A0A2M7CQK9-F1
#
_cell.length_a   1.000
_cell.length_b   1.000
_cell.length_c   1.000
_cell.angle_alpha   90.00
_cell.angle_beta   90.00
_cell.angle_gamma   90.00
#
_symmetry.space_group_name_H-M   'P 1'
#
loop_
_entity.id
_entity.type
_entity.pdbx_description
1 polymer ?
#
loop_
_entity_poly.entity_id
_entity_poly.type
_entity_poly.pdbx_seq_one_letter_code
_entity_poly.pdbx_strand_id
1 'polypeptide(L)'
;MAILIEEEKKKINWFALLSIIVIAGILFATVYYLFFINPASIEVIIPHRLKVLEQVEQIKFNPAEILDNPILRNLSQKVAPIIPEPTFNSNPFK
;
A
#
# COMPACT_ATOMS: atom_id res chain seq x y z
N MET A 1 47.30 40.77 -47.91
CA MET A 1 46.94 40.96 -46.50
C MET A 1 46.13 39.75 -46.06
N ALA A 2 46.54 39.07 -45.00
CA ALA A 2 45.79 37.96 -44.43
C ALA A 2 45.16 38.45 -43.11
N ILE A 3 43.84 38.27 -42.97
CA ILE A 3 43.10 38.57 -41.74
C ILE A 3 43.22 37.31 -40.87
N LEU A 4 43.98 37.40 -39.79
CA LEU A 4 44.02 36.39 -38.75
C LEU A 4 42.77 36.56 -37.89
N ILE A 5 41.85 35.60 -37.97
CA ILE A 5 40.71 35.49 -37.07
C ILE A 5 41.22 34.68 -35.88
N GLU A 6 41.58 35.37 -34.79
CA GLU A 6 41.83 34.72 -33.51
C GLU A 6 40.48 34.25 -32.93
N GLU A 7 40.22 32.96 -32.98
CA GLU A 7 39.12 32.36 -32.23
C GLU A 7 39.38 32.56 -30.73
N GLU A 8 38.53 33.32 -30.06
CA GLU A 8 38.50 33.39 -28.60
C GLU A 8 38.20 31.99 -28.05
N LYS A 9 39.25 31.26 -27.69
CA LYS A 9 39.12 30.03 -26.92
C LYS A 9 38.63 30.41 -25.54
N LYS A 10 37.30 30.39 -25.36
CA LYS A 10 36.65 30.66 -24.07
C LYS A 10 37.20 29.66 -23.05
N LYS A 11 38.14 30.11 -22.23
CA LYS A 11 38.76 29.28 -21.19
C LYS A 11 37.69 28.96 -20.16
N ILE A 12 37.34 27.68 -20.04
CA ILE A 12 36.43 27.22 -19.00
C ILE A 12 37.08 27.49 -17.66
N ASN A 13 36.37 28.23 -16.81
CA ASN A 13 36.80 28.47 -15.44
C ASN A 13 36.46 27.24 -14.60
N TRP A 14 37.43 26.34 -14.45
CA TRP A 14 37.32 25.11 -13.66
C TRP A 14 36.98 25.37 -12.19
N PHE A 15 37.40 26.50 -11.63
CA PHE A 15 37.05 26.88 -10.27
C PHE A 15 35.56 27.24 -10.14
N ALA A 16 35.02 27.96 -11.13
CA ALA A 16 33.60 28.25 -11.20
C ALA A 16 32.76 26.98 -11.38
N LEU A 17 33.22 26.05 -12.22
CA LEU A 17 32.57 24.75 -12.41
C LEU A 17 32.54 23.94 -11.11
N LEU A 18 33.67 23.85 -10.40
CA LEU A 18 33.76 23.14 -9.13
C LEU A 18 32.83 23.75 -8.07
N SER A 19 32.78 25.08 -7.99
CA SER A 19 31.89 25.78 -7.07
C SER A 19 30.41 25.43 -7.32
N ILE A 20 29.99 25.42 -8.60
CA ILE A 20 28.62 25.03 -8.98
C ILE A 20 28.32 23.60 -8.56
N ILE A 21 29.26 22.67 -8.78
CA ILE A 21 29.10 21.26 -8.41
C ILE A 21 28.93 21.11 -6.90
N VAL A 22 29.74 21.83 -6.11
CA VAL A 22 29.65 21.79 -4.63
C VAL A 22 28.30 22.33 -4.16
N ILE A 23 27.86 23.47 -4.70
CA ILE A 23 26.56 24.07 -4.35
C ILE A 23 25.40 23.12 -4.71
N ALA A 24 25.44 22.52 -5.91
CA ALA A 24 24.45 21.55 -6.34
C ALA A 24 24.43 20.31 -5.45
N GLY A 25 25.60 19.82 -5.03
CA GLY A 25 25.74 18.68 -4.12
C GLY A 25 25.12 18.95 -2.75
N ILE A 26 25.35 20.14 -2.18
CA ILE A 26 24.78 20.54 -0.89
C ILE A 26 23.25 20.63 -0.98
N LEU A 27 22.72 21.25 -2.04
CA LEU A 27 21.28 21.33 -2.27
C LEU A 27 20.66 19.95 -2.38
N PHE A 28 21.26 19.06 -3.17
CA PHE A 28 20.78 17.70 -3.34
C PHE A 28 20.78 16.91 -2.03
N ALA A 29 21.87 16.99 -1.26
CA ALA A 29 21.98 16.35 0.04
C ALA A 29 20.93 16.87 1.04
N THR A 30 20.66 18.17 1.02
CA THR A 30 19.66 18.81 1.90
C THR A 30 18.25 18.32 1.57
N VAL A 31 17.88 18.31 0.29
CA VAL A 31 16.57 17.80 -0.15
C VAL A 31 16.46 16.31 0.18
N TYR A 32 17.49 15.53 -0.11
CA TYR A 32 17.50 14.10 0.22
C TYR A 32 17.29 13.86 1.72
N TYR A 33 18.01 14.61 2.56
CA TYR A 33 17.89 14.49 4.01
C TYR A 33 16.50 14.87 4.52
N LEU A 34 15.94 15.99 4.05
CA LEU A 34 14.64 16.47 4.53
C LEU A 34 13.48 15.56 4.12
N PHE A 35 13.51 15.01 2.91
CA PHE A 35 12.37 14.26 2.37
C PHE A 35 12.47 12.75 2.56
N PHE A 36 13.68 12.18 2.64
CA PHE A 36 13.87 10.72 2.58
C PHE A 36 14.46 10.09 3.84
N ILE A 37 15.15 10.84 4.70
CA ILE A 37 15.72 10.25 5.94
C ILE A 37 14.68 10.07 7.04
N ASN A 38 13.78 11.04 7.21
CA ASN A 38 12.64 10.93 8.11
C ASN A 38 11.37 11.22 7.32
N PRO A 39 10.95 10.33 6.40
CA PRO A 39 9.66 10.49 5.75
C PRO A 39 8.64 10.55 6.87
N ALA A 40 7.81 11.60 6.91
CA ALA A 40 6.66 11.63 7.78
C ALA A 40 5.88 10.34 7.49
N SER A 41 5.98 9.37 8.40
CA SER A 41 5.20 8.16 8.31
C SER A 41 3.78 8.66 8.24
N ILE A 42 3.09 8.37 7.14
CA ILE A 42 1.66 8.61 7.07
C ILE A 42 1.16 7.87 8.30
N GLU A 43 0.85 8.59 9.38
CA GLU A 43 0.15 8.01 10.51
C GLU A 43 -1.13 7.55 9.86
N VAL A 44 -1.17 6.26 9.54
CA VAL A 44 -2.39 5.63 9.10
C VAL A 44 -3.24 5.77 10.34
N ILE A 45 -4.07 6.83 10.36
CA ILE A 45 -5.12 7.00 11.35
C ILE A 45 -6.05 5.85 11.03
N ILE A 46 -5.74 4.66 11.55
CA ILE A 46 -6.57 3.48 11.39
C ILE A 46 -7.91 3.91 12.01
N PRO A 47 -8.96 4.10 11.19
CA PRO A 47 -10.23 4.56 11.71
C PRO A 47 -10.65 3.60 12.81
N HIS A 48 -11.18 4.13 13.91
CA HIS A 48 -11.47 3.36 15.12
C HIS A 48 -12.25 2.06 14.84
N ARG A 49 -13.08 2.06 13.78
CA ARG A 49 -13.80 0.88 13.29
C ARG A 49 -12.92 -0.29 12.83
N LEU A 50 -11.73 -0.04 12.27
CA LEU A 50 -10.79 -1.08 11.85
C LEU A 50 -9.96 -1.63 13.01
N LYS A 51 -9.71 -0.82 14.07
CA LYS A 51 -9.10 -1.32 15.33
C LYS A 51 -10.00 -2.35 16.04
N VAL A 52 -11.32 -2.25 15.87
CA VAL A 52 -12.26 -3.26 16.39
C VAL A 52 -12.10 -4.60 15.65
N LEU A 53 -11.68 -4.60 14.39
CA LEU A 53 -11.47 -5.83 13.62
C LEU A 53 -10.19 -6.56 14.03
N GLU A 54 -9.14 -5.87 14.51
CA GLU A 54 -7.97 -6.51 15.14
C GLU A 54 -8.37 -7.35 16.36
N GLN A 55 -9.40 -6.93 17.11
CA GLN A 55 -9.92 -7.71 18.24
C GLN A 55 -10.63 -9.00 17.78
N VAL A 56 -11.24 -8.98 16.59
CA VAL A 56 -11.89 -10.17 16.00
C VAL A 56 -10.85 -11.15 15.47
N GLU A 57 -9.73 -10.66 14.94
CA GLU A 57 -8.62 -11.50 14.45
C GLU A 57 -7.94 -12.31 15.57
N GLN A 58 -7.98 -11.82 16.81
CA GLN A 58 -7.48 -12.55 17.98
C GLN A 58 -8.39 -13.71 18.43
N ILE A 59 -9.61 -13.79 17.91
CA ILE A 59 -10.53 -14.88 18.22
C ILE A 59 -10.07 -16.13 17.45
N LYS A 60 -9.33 -17.01 18.14
CA LYS A 60 -9.01 -18.34 17.65
C LYS A 60 -10.28 -19.20 17.61
N PHE A 61 -11.04 -19.08 16.54
CA PHE A 61 -12.20 -19.92 16.30
C PHE A 61 -11.76 -21.34 15.91
N ASN A 62 -11.95 -22.30 16.81
CA ASN A 62 -11.70 -23.71 16.55
C ASN A 62 -13.04 -24.44 16.31
N PRO A 63 -13.42 -24.72 15.05
CA PRO A 63 -14.70 -25.36 14.74
C PRO A 63 -14.83 -26.78 15.33
N ALA A 64 -13.72 -27.44 15.67
CA ALA A 64 -13.76 -28.75 16.32
C ALA A 64 -14.45 -28.70 17.70
N GLU A 65 -14.28 -27.60 18.44
CA GLU A 65 -14.89 -27.44 19.78
C GLU A 65 -16.43 -27.37 19.73
N ILE A 66 -16.99 -26.97 18.60
CA ILE A 66 -18.44 -26.89 18.38
C ILE A 66 -18.98 -28.25 17.91
N LEU A 67 -18.27 -28.93 17.01
CA LEU A 67 -18.68 -30.22 16.45
C LEU A 67 -18.55 -31.38 17.45
N ASP A 68 -17.62 -31.27 18.40
CA ASP A 68 -17.39 -32.28 19.44
C ASP A 68 -18.18 -32.03 20.73
N ASN A 69 -18.98 -30.95 20.77
CA ASN A 69 -19.79 -30.62 21.94
C ASN A 69 -20.92 -31.66 22.12
N PRO A 70 -20.96 -32.38 23.26
CA PRO A 70 -21.95 -33.44 23.49
C PRO A 70 -23.40 -32.91 23.55
N ILE A 71 -23.59 -31.63 23.90
CA ILE A 71 -24.89 -30.98 23.92
C ILE A 71 -25.40 -30.78 22.49
N LEU A 72 -24.54 -30.30 21.59
CA LEU A 72 -24.90 -30.01 20.20
C LEU A 72 -25.12 -31.29 19.38
N ARG A 73 -24.39 -32.38 19.68
CA ARG A 73 -24.59 -33.69 19.05
C ARG A 73 -25.95 -34.33 19.39
N ASN A 74 -26.50 -34.02 20.56
CA ASN A 74 -27.80 -34.54 21.00
C ASN A 74 -28.99 -33.70 20.51
N LEU A 75 -28.75 -32.57 19.85
CA LEU A 75 -29.82 -31.77 19.26
C LEU A 75 -30.31 -32.47 17.98
N SER A 76 -31.57 -32.91 18.01
CA SER A 76 -32.27 -33.36 16.81
C SER A 76 -32.58 -32.15 15.94
N GLN A 77 -32.15 -32.20 14.68
CA GLN A 77 -32.49 -31.17 13.70
C GLN A 77 -34.00 -31.21 13.43
N LYS A 78 -34.76 -30.34 14.11
CA LYS A 78 -36.20 -30.13 13.88
C LYS A 78 -36.47 -29.17 12.72
N VAL A 79 -35.66 -29.20 11.68
CA VAL A 79 -35.91 -28.39 10.48
C VAL A 79 -36.65 -29.28 9.51
N ALA A 80 -37.87 -28.90 9.14
CA ALA A 80 -38.58 -29.58 8.07
C ALA A 80 -37.72 -29.53 6.80
N PRO A 81 -37.58 -30.62 6.04
CA PRO A 81 -36.84 -30.60 4.80
C PRO A 81 -37.43 -29.51 3.91
N ILE A 82 -36.58 -28.57 3.50
CA ILE A 82 -36.96 -27.53 2.53
C ILE A 82 -37.12 -28.27 1.21
N ILE A 83 -38.36 -28.57 0.83
CA ILE A 83 -38.66 -29.07 -0.51
C ILE A 83 -38.51 -27.85 -1.43
N PRO A 84 -37.52 -27.83 -2.34
CA PRO A 84 -37.40 -26.74 -3.28
C PRO A 84 -38.67 -26.72 -4.13
N GLU A 85 -39.39 -25.59 -4.14
CA GLU A 85 -40.44 -25.41 -5.12
C GLU A 85 -39.82 -25.53 -6.52
N PRO A 86 -40.48 -26.21 -7.48
CA PRO A 86 -39.96 -26.35 -8.82
C PRO A 86 -39.77 -24.95 -9.43
N THR A 87 -38.52 -24.63 -9.76
CA THR A 87 -38.11 -23.35 -10.34
C THR A 87 -38.82 -23.11 -11.67
N PHE A 88 -39.96 -22.43 -11.65
CA PHE A 88 -40.69 -21.99 -12.84
C PHE A 88 -40.27 -20.57 -13.26
N ASN A 89 -38.97 -20.27 -13.21
CA ASN A 89 -38.44 -19.07 -13.85
C ASN A 89 -37.83 -19.48 -15.18
N SER A 90 -38.64 -19.39 -16.23
CA SER A 90 -38.16 -19.34 -17.61
C SER A 90 -37.19 -18.16 -17.73
N ASN A 91 -35.91 -18.47 -17.97
CA ASN A 91 -34.87 -17.48 -18.20
C ASN A 91 -35.30 -16.47 -19.29
N PRO A 92 -35.41 -15.16 -18.99
CA PRO A 92 -35.85 -14.15 -19.95
C PRO A 92 -34.76 -13.70 -20.93
N PHE A 93 -33.55 -14.28 -20.86
CA PHE A 93 -32.40 -13.93 -21.71
C PHE A 93 -31.99 -15.05 -22.67
N LYS A 94 -32.92 -15.94 -23.03
CA LYS A 94 -32.70 -16.90 -24.12
C LYS A 94 -33.34 -16.42 -25.42
#